data_AF-X0XTN7-F1
#
_entry.id   AF-X0XTN7-F1
#
_cell.length_a   1.000
_cell.length_b   1.000
_cell.length_c   1.000
_cell.angle_alpha   90.00
_cell.angle_beta   90.00
_cell.angle_gamma   90.00
#
_symmetry.space_group_name_H-M   'P 1'
#
loop_
_entity.id
_entity.type
_entity.pdbx_description
1 polymer ?
#
loop_
_entity_poly.entity_id
_entity_poly.type
_entity_poly.pdbx_seq_one_letter_code
_entity_poly.pdbx_strand_id
1 'polypeptide(L)'
;MERKNSGLEVEPFEGIPASATTTETVFKYFEVAKIAMLVARYINLLGYEARAHVDANYRVTCGPIAVDAGLGELGRLGLLVTPQYGPRARLQ
;
A
#
# COMPACT_ATOMS: atom_id res chain seq x y z
N MET A 1 27.34 -25.84 -11.29
CA MET A 1 27.45 -24.81 -10.25
C MET A 1 26.17 -24.01 -10.28
N GLU A 2 25.14 -24.55 -9.62
CA GLU A 2 23.74 -24.16 -9.78
C GLU A 2 23.40 -23.13 -8.70
N ARG A 3 22.94 -21.94 -9.11
CA ARG A 3 22.59 -20.86 -8.19
C ARG A 3 21.32 -21.27 -7.44
N LYS A 4 21.44 -21.56 -6.14
CA LYS A 4 20.29 -21.67 -5.24
C LYS A 4 19.57 -20.32 -5.22
N ASN A 5 18.41 -20.24 -5.86
CA ASN A 5 17.44 -19.18 -5.62
C ASN A 5 17.03 -19.28 -4.15
N SER A 6 17.55 -18.40 -3.31
CA SER A 6 17.04 -18.17 -1.95
C SER A 6 15.71 -17.41 -2.05
N GLY A 7 14.69 -18.07 -2.59
CA GLY A 7 13.32 -17.61 -2.46
C GLY A 7 12.88 -17.86 -1.04
N LEU A 8 12.51 -16.81 -0.32
CA LEU A 8 11.82 -16.92 0.97
C LEU A 8 10.45 -17.55 0.69
N GLU A 9 10.36 -18.88 0.75
CA GLU A 9 9.07 -19.56 0.83
C GLU A 9 8.46 -19.19 2.19
N VAL A 10 7.50 -18.27 2.15
CA VAL A 10 6.74 -17.85 3.32
C VAL A 10 5.78 -18.99 3.65
N GLU A 11 6.02 -19.66 4.77
CA GLU A 11 5.11 -20.66 5.34
C GLU A 11 3.68 -20.08 5.41
N PRO A 12 2.67 -20.75 4.83
CA PRO A 12 1.28 -20.29 4.91
C PRO A 12 0.84 -20.14 6.36
N PHE A 13 0.11 -19.08 6.68
CA PHE A 13 -0.54 -18.97 7.98
C PHE A 13 -1.47 -20.16 8.19
N GLU A 14 -1.23 -20.91 9.27
CA GLU A 14 -1.96 -22.15 9.57
C GLU A 14 -3.47 -21.86 9.65
N GLY A 15 -4.25 -22.52 8.79
CA GLY A 15 -5.70 -22.36 8.71
C GLY A 15 -6.23 -21.28 7.74
N ILE A 16 -5.37 -20.54 7.02
CA ILE A 16 -5.80 -19.55 6.00
C ILE A 16 -5.35 -20.01 4.61
N PRO A 17 -6.26 -20.23 3.64
CA PRO A 17 -5.86 -20.60 2.29
C PRO A 17 -5.03 -19.47 1.66
N ALA A 18 -3.89 -19.80 1.04
CA ALA A 18 -2.96 -18.84 0.46
C ALA A 18 -3.61 -17.88 -0.57
N SER A 19 -4.67 -18.35 -1.24
CA SER A 19 -5.50 -17.53 -2.12
C SER A 19 -6.19 -16.39 -1.35
N ALA A 20 -6.77 -16.65 -0.18
CA ALA A 20 -7.50 -15.65 0.59
C ALA A 20 -6.60 -14.50 1.08
N THR A 21 -5.39 -14.79 1.54
CA THR A 21 -4.43 -13.77 2.02
C THR A 21 -3.97 -12.84 0.89
N THR A 22 -3.71 -13.42 -0.29
CA THR A 22 -3.30 -12.66 -1.47
C THR A 22 -4.46 -11.81 -1.99
N THR A 23 -5.66 -12.38 -2.03
CA THR A 23 -6.89 -11.71 -2.47
C THR A 23 -7.23 -10.50 -1.59
N GLU A 24 -7.13 -10.60 -0.26
CA GLU A 24 -7.41 -9.47 0.63
C GLU A 24 -6.51 -8.26 0.31
N THR A 25 -5.19 -8.52 0.17
CA THR A 25 -4.20 -7.47 -0.09
C THR A 25 -4.47 -6.77 -1.43
N VAL A 26 -4.74 -7.54 -2.48
CA VAL A 26 -5.06 -7.00 -3.82
C VAL A 26 -6.32 -6.12 -3.77
N PHE A 27 -7.37 -6.56 -3.06
CA PHE A 27 -8.58 -5.76 -2.93
C PHE A 27 -8.35 -4.45 -2.17
N LYS A 28 -7.54 -4.45 -1.11
CA LYS A 28 -7.22 -3.21 -0.38
C LYS A 28 -6.47 -2.21 -1.26
N TYR A 29 -5.52 -2.70 -2.06
CA TYR A 29 -4.81 -1.87 -3.03
C TYR A 29 -5.75 -1.29 -4.11
N PHE A 30 -6.67 -2.11 -4.63
CA PHE A 30 -7.65 -1.67 -5.61
C PHE A 30 -8.61 -0.58 -5.09
N GLU A 31 -9.10 -0.72 -3.86
CA GLU A 31 -9.99 0.28 -3.26
C GLU A 31 -9.29 1.63 -3.02
N VAL A 32 -8.05 1.61 -2.54
CA VAL A 32 -7.25 2.84 -2.38
C VAL A 32 -6.99 3.49 -3.74
N ALA A 33 -6.64 2.71 -4.77
CA ALA A 33 -6.43 3.23 -6.12
C ALA A 33 -7.67 3.94 -6.69
N LYS A 34 -8.85 3.34 -6.54
CA LYS A 34 -10.13 3.94 -6.98
C LYS A 34 -10.36 5.31 -6.35
N ILE A 35 -10.19 5.40 -5.02
CA ILE A 35 -10.40 6.64 -4.28
C ILE A 35 -9.39 7.70 -4.75
N ALA A 36 -8.10 7.35 -4.85
CA ALA A 36 -7.06 8.27 -5.28
C ALA A 36 -7.31 8.80 -6.69
N MET A 37 -7.73 7.94 -7.63
CA MET A 37 -8.06 8.34 -9.00
C MET A 37 -9.27 9.25 -9.08
N LEU A 38 -10.33 8.97 -8.31
CA LEU A 38 -11.53 9.82 -8.24
C LEU A 38 -11.19 11.21 -7.69
N VAL A 39 -10.43 11.27 -6.60
CA VAL A 39 -9.98 12.54 -5.99
C VAL A 39 -9.11 13.33 -6.95
N ALA A 40 -8.11 12.69 -7.57
CA ALA A 40 -7.25 13.36 -8.55
C ALA A 40 -8.07 13.89 -9.74
N ARG A 41 -9.02 13.11 -10.26
CA ARG A 41 -9.89 13.57 -11.34
C ARG A 41 -10.76 14.74 -10.92
N TYR A 42 -11.31 14.71 -9.71
CA TYR A 42 -12.10 15.81 -9.18
C TYR A 42 -11.28 17.11 -9.08
N ILE A 43 -10.06 17.05 -8.57
CA ILE A 43 -9.17 18.21 -8.48
C ILE A 43 -8.81 18.76 -9.88
N ASN A 44 -8.57 17.89 -10.86
CA ASN A 44 -8.38 18.30 -12.26
C ASN A 44 -9.62 19.02 -12.83
N LEU A 45 -10.83 18.58 -12.50
CA LEU A 45 -12.07 19.25 -12.93
C LEU A 45 -12.25 20.63 -12.28
N LEU A 46 -11.63 20.88 -11.13
CA LEU A 46 -11.56 22.22 -10.51
C LEU A 46 -10.50 23.13 -11.16
N GLY A 47 -9.72 22.63 -12.12
CA GLY A 47 -8.69 23.39 -12.84
C GLY A 47 -7.30 23.31 -12.22
N TYR A 48 -7.07 22.42 -11.25
CA TYR A 48 -5.76 22.22 -10.61
C TYR A 48 -5.11 20.91 -11.07
N GLU A 49 -3.80 20.93 -11.31
CA GLU A 49 -3.06 19.71 -11.64
C GLU A 49 -3.05 18.76 -10.45
N ALA A 50 -3.56 17.54 -10.65
CA ALA A 50 -3.50 16.48 -9.65
C ALA A 50 -3.25 15.11 -10.26
N ARG A 51 -2.51 14.28 -9.53
CA ARG A 51 -2.14 12.93 -9.95
C ARG A 51 -2.40 11.95 -8.81
N ALA A 52 -3.01 10.81 -9.13
CA ALA A 52 -3.07 9.68 -8.23
C ALA A 52 -1.73 8.90 -8.26
N HIS A 53 -1.24 8.56 -7.08
CA HIS A 53 -0.16 7.60 -6.90
C HIS A 53 -0.83 6.26 -6.56
N VAL A 54 -0.54 5.25 -7.39
CA VAL A 54 -1.12 3.91 -7.31
C VAL A 54 -0.03 2.88 -7.56
N ASP A 55 -0.30 1.61 -7.25
CA ASP A 55 0.69 0.53 -7.40
C ASP A 55 1.37 0.55 -8.79
N ALA A 56 2.69 0.34 -8.78
CA ALA A 56 3.59 0.46 -9.93
C ALA A 56 3.56 1.80 -10.72
N ASN A 57 2.81 2.82 -10.30
CA ASN A 57 2.65 4.08 -11.02
C ASN A 57 2.73 5.32 -10.10
N TYR A 58 3.70 5.33 -9.20
CA TYR A 58 3.96 6.44 -8.28
C TYR A 58 5.30 7.14 -8.59
N ARG A 59 5.45 8.38 -8.10
CA ARG A 59 6.68 9.19 -8.24
C ARG A 59 7.24 9.62 -6.88
N VAL A 60 6.60 9.18 -5.80
CA VAL A 60 6.87 9.58 -4.43
C VAL A 60 6.71 8.37 -3.51
N THR A 61 7.37 8.37 -2.36
CA THR A 61 7.26 7.31 -1.37
C THR A 61 6.13 7.64 -0.39
N CYS A 62 5.10 6.81 -0.34
CA CYS A 62 3.88 7.12 0.42
C CYS A 62 4.05 7.02 1.93
N GLY A 63 5.01 6.23 2.42
CA GLY A 63 5.29 6.09 3.85
C GLY A 63 5.64 7.43 4.52
N PRO A 64 6.71 8.13 4.09
CA PRO A 64 7.06 9.46 4.60
C PRO A 64 5.94 10.49 4.44
N ILE A 65 5.27 10.53 3.28
CA ILE A 65 4.15 11.47 3.05
C ILE A 65 3.01 11.24 4.05
N ALA A 66 2.72 9.99 4.39
CA ALA A 66 1.68 9.67 5.36
C ALA A 66 2.06 10.05 6.79
N VAL A 67 3.35 10.01 7.14
CA VAL A 67 3.85 10.56 8.41
C VAL A 67 3.69 12.08 8.43
N ASP A 68 4.10 12.77 7.37
CA ASP A 68 3.95 14.24 7.24
C ASP A 68 2.46 14.66 7.27
N ALA A 69 1.57 13.81 6.76
CA ALA A 69 0.11 13.99 6.83
C ALA A 69 -0.51 13.64 8.19
N GLY A 70 0.29 13.20 9.18
CA GLY A 70 -0.17 12.88 10.52
C GLY A 70 -0.95 11.57 10.65
N LEU A 71 -0.82 10.65 9.69
CA LEU A 71 -1.57 9.38 9.69
C LEU A 71 -0.96 8.32 10.63
N GLY A 72 0.27 8.52 11.08
CA GLY A 72 0.99 7.61 11.98
C GLY A 72 2.50 7.85 11.95
N GLU A 73 3.24 6.84 12.40
CA GLU A 73 4.71 6.88 12.48
C GLU A 73 5.33 5.74 11.67
N LEU A 74 6.57 5.92 11.21
CA LEU A 74 7.32 4.82 10.59
C LEU A 74 7.82 3.85 11.66
N GLY A 75 7.38 2.60 11.58
CA GLY A 75 7.87 1.52 12.42
C GLY A 75 9.27 1.05 12.02
N ARG A 76 9.86 0.17 12.85
CA ARG A 76 11.20 -0.39 12.64
C ARG A 76 11.40 -1.10 11.30
N LEU A 77 10.33 -1.63 10.71
CA LEU A 77 10.34 -2.32 9.41
C LEU A 77 10.03 -1.39 8.23
N GLY A 78 9.99 -0.07 8.45
CA GLY A 78 9.65 0.91 7.40
C GLY A 78 8.17 0.92 7.01
N LEU A 79 7.31 0.22 7.76
CA LEU A 79 5.86 0.25 7.58
C LEU A 79 5.27 1.40 8.38
N LEU A 80 4.25 2.07 7.83
CA LEU A 80 3.45 3.01 8.59
C LEU A 80 2.66 2.27 9.68
N VAL A 81 2.75 2.76 10.91
CA VAL A 81 2.00 2.28 12.07
C VAL A 81 1.01 3.37 12.47
N THR A 82 -0.28 3.08 12.37
CA THR A 82 -1.34 4.01 12.79
C THR A 82 -1.83 3.68 14.20
N PRO A 83 -2.31 4.65 15.00
CA PRO A 83 -2.80 4.39 16.36
C PRO A 83 -3.94 3.38 16.42
N GLN A 84 -4.86 3.41 15.45
CA GLN A 84 -6.09 2.59 15.46
C GLN A 84 -5.89 1.20 14.84
N TYR A 85 -5.04 1.08 13.81
CA TYR A 85 -4.94 -0.14 13.01
C TYR A 85 -3.57 -0.84 13.09
N GLY A 86 -2.57 -0.18 13.69
CA GLY A 86 -1.19 -0.66 13.69
C GLY A 86 -0.64 -0.71 12.26
N PRO A 87 0.19 -1.72 11.91
CA PRO A 87 0.85 -1.82 10.59
C PRO A 87 -0.06 -2.39 9.48
N ARG A 88 -1.38 -2.45 9.69
CA ARG A 88 -2.34 -3.09 8.78
C ARG A 88 -2.95 -2.12 7.76
N ALA A 89 -2.61 -0.84 7.82
CA ALA A 89 -3.00 0.11 6.80
C ALA A 89 -2.27 -0.19 5.48
N ARG A 90 -2.95 0.03 4.36
CA ARG A 90 -2.37 0.00 3.01
C ARG A 90 -2.51 1.39 2.42
N LEU A 91 -1.41 1.88 1.86
CA LEU A 91 -1.31 3.16 1.19
C LEU A 91 -0.77 2.92 -0.21
N GLN A 92 -1.09 3.82 -1.13
CA GLN A 92 -0.54 3.85 -2.47
C GLN A 92 -0.21 5.28 -2.89
#